data_AF-A0A8D8Y3W6-F1
#
_entry.id   AF-A0A8D8Y3W6-F1
#
_cell.length_a   1.000
_cell.length_b   1.000
_cell.length_c   1.000
_cell.angle_alpha   90.00
_cell.angle_beta   90.00
_cell.angle_gamma   90.00
#
_symmetry.space_group_name_H-M   'P 1'
#
loop_
_entity.id
_entity.type
_entity.pdbx_description
1 polymer ?
#
loop_
_entity_poly.entity_id
_entity_poly.type
_entity_poly.pdbx_seq_one_letter_code
_entity_poly.pdbx_strand_id
1 'polypeptide(L)'
;MYPFSESLDDLEKMVADKFKDVKNKNVKTPVWNTHPYGKDQLKTKTYVTPVKDLRSLLVTFPIPDLQDQHKSGPDSYLAHLIGHEGPGSLLSELRKRSWCNSLVGGPRHGAKGFAFFTVTVDLTLDGIEHDIVELILISI
;
A
#
# COMPACT_ATOMS: atom_id res chain seq x y z
N MET A 1 -32.41 -3.39 1.04
CA MET A 1 -31.64 -2.22 1.53
C MET A 1 -32.51 -1.60 2.61
N TYR A 2 -32.16 -1.78 3.88
CA TYR A 2 -32.91 -1.13 4.97
C TYR A 2 -32.59 0.36 4.92
N PRO A 3 -33.55 1.25 4.68
CA PRO A 3 -33.30 2.67 4.80
C PRO A 3 -32.98 2.94 6.27
N PHE A 4 -31.89 3.65 6.53
CA PHE A 4 -31.75 4.35 7.81
C PHE A 4 -32.98 5.25 7.92
N SER A 5 -33.80 5.04 8.95
CA SER A 5 -35.15 5.61 9.05
C SER A 5 -35.19 6.86 9.92
N GLU A 6 -34.14 7.09 10.70
CA GLU A 6 -34.01 8.17 11.66
C GLU A 6 -33.48 9.44 10.99
N SER A 7 -33.96 10.60 11.43
CA SER A 7 -33.46 11.89 10.96
C SER A 7 -32.05 12.19 11.49
N LEU A 8 -31.35 13.17 10.91
CA LEU A 8 -30.05 13.63 11.45
C LEU A 8 -30.20 14.13 12.89
N ASP A 9 -31.31 14.79 13.21
CA ASP A 9 -31.61 15.27 14.56
C ASP A 9 -31.75 14.10 15.55
N ASP A 10 -32.42 13.02 15.13
CA ASP A 10 -32.55 11.80 15.94
C ASP A 10 -31.18 11.14 16.16
N LEU A 11 -30.35 11.05 15.12
CA LEU A 11 -29.01 10.47 15.18
C LEU A 11 -28.08 11.29 16.07
N GLU A 12 -28.12 12.62 15.98
CA GLU A 12 -27.34 13.51 16.84
C GLU A 12 -27.70 13.28 18.31
N LYS A 13 -28.99 13.26 18.63
CA LYS A 13 -29.47 13.03 19.99
C LYS A 13 -29.04 11.65 20.51
N MET A 14 -29.18 10.62 19.69
CA MET A 14 -28.78 9.24 20.05
C MET A 14 -27.29 9.14 20.33
N VAL A 15 -26.44 9.78 19.52
CA VAL A 15 -24.99 9.76 19.71
C VAL A 15 -24.61 10.60 20.93
N ALA A 16 -25.15 11.80 21.09
CA ALA A 16 -24.90 12.65 22.24
C ALA A 16 -25.26 11.92 23.55
N ASP A 17 -26.43 11.29 23.63
CA ASP A 17 -26.86 10.57 24.83
C ASP A 17 -25.97 9.38 25.18
N LYS A 18 -25.41 8.69 24.17
CA LYS A 18 -24.54 7.52 24.38
C LYS A 18 -23.08 7.88 24.68
N PHE A 19 -22.58 8.98 24.15
CA PHE A 19 -21.15 9.32 24.20
C PHE A 19 -20.81 10.55 25.05
N LYS A 20 -21.79 11.32 25.55
CA LYS A 20 -21.57 12.53 26.37
C LYS A 20 -20.70 12.30 27.61
N ASP A 21 -20.76 11.11 28.20
CA ASP A 21 -20.03 10.79 29.44
C ASP A 21 -18.58 10.34 29.18
N VAL A 22 -18.15 10.22 27.92
CA VAL A 22 -16.77 9.87 27.56
C VAL A 22 -15.85 11.04 27.88
N LYS A 23 -15.11 10.92 28.97
CA LYS A 23 -14.17 11.96 29.43
C LYS A 23 -13.07 12.21 28.39
N ASN A 24 -12.98 13.45 27.90
CA ASN A 24 -11.86 13.88 27.06
C ASN A 24 -10.60 14.08 27.90
N LYS A 25 -9.59 13.22 27.70
CA LYS A 25 -8.30 13.27 28.38
C LYS A 25 -7.27 14.21 27.71
N ASN A 26 -7.64 14.88 26.61
CA ASN A 26 -6.76 15.74 25.82
C ASN A 26 -5.43 15.08 25.43
N VAL A 27 -5.51 13.79 25.08
CA VAL A 27 -4.33 13.01 24.68
C VAL A 27 -3.84 13.50 23.33
N LYS A 28 -2.55 13.83 23.23
CA LYS A 28 -1.92 14.14 21.94
C LYS A 28 -1.78 12.85 21.13
N THR A 29 -2.18 12.90 19.87
CA THR A 29 -2.02 11.75 18.97
C THR A 29 -0.53 11.52 18.69
N PRO A 30 0.00 10.29 18.87
CA PRO A 30 1.38 9.99 18.54
C PRO A 30 1.69 10.20 17.05
N VAL A 31 2.91 10.64 16.76
CA VAL A 31 3.46 10.80 15.41
C VAL A 31 4.89 10.24 15.41
N TRP A 32 5.22 9.48 14.37
CA TRP A 32 6.51 8.83 14.18
C TRP A 32 7.26 9.50 13.03
N ASN A 33 8.07 10.50 13.37
CA ASN A 33 8.82 11.30 12.39
C ASN A 33 10.04 10.57 11.80
N THR A 34 10.35 9.37 12.28
CA THR A 34 11.47 8.57 11.80
C THR A 34 10.94 7.31 11.14
N HIS A 35 11.32 7.12 9.88
CA HIS A 35 10.95 5.94 9.13
C HIS A 35 11.63 4.69 9.75
N PRO A 36 10.92 3.55 9.91
CA PRO A 36 11.48 2.34 10.53
C PRO A 36 12.63 1.71 9.73
N TYR A 37 12.67 1.93 8.41
CA TYR A 37 13.81 1.57 7.57
C TYR A 37 14.85 2.69 7.58
N GLY A 38 15.93 2.49 8.34
CA GLY A 38 17.15 3.28 8.28
C GLY A 38 18.11 2.73 7.21
N LYS A 39 19.34 3.26 7.16
CA LYS A 39 20.32 2.91 6.12
C LYS A 39 20.58 1.40 6.01
N ASP A 40 20.60 0.71 7.15
CA ASP A 40 20.91 -0.73 7.22
C ASP A 40 19.74 -1.61 6.73
N GLN A 41 18.53 -1.05 6.63
CA GLN A 41 17.34 -1.75 6.11
C GLN A 41 17.11 -1.45 4.61
N LEU A 42 17.99 -0.68 3.97
CA LEU A 42 17.89 -0.37 2.54
C LEU A 42 18.87 -1.23 1.73
N LYS A 43 18.55 -1.44 0.45
CA LYS A 43 19.36 -2.24 -0.49
C LYS A 43 19.60 -3.68 0.01
N THR A 44 18.69 -4.18 0.85
CA THR A 44 18.70 -5.56 1.34
C THR A 44 17.83 -6.44 0.45
N LYS A 45 18.21 -7.72 0.31
CA LYS A 45 17.39 -8.75 -0.32
C LYS A 45 17.13 -9.86 0.69
N THR A 46 15.87 -10.22 0.89
CA THR A 46 15.45 -11.24 1.86
C THR A 46 14.74 -12.38 1.12
N TYR A 47 15.12 -13.61 1.44
CA TYR A 47 14.47 -14.82 0.93
C TYR A 47 13.61 -15.43 2.04
N VAL A 48 12.37 -15.80 1.70
CA VAL A 48 11.39 -16.32 2.65
C VAL A 48 10.83 -17.63 2.11
N THR A 49 10.85 -18.69 2.92
CA THR A 49 10.19 -19.95 2.61
C THR A 49 8.72 -19.86 3.01
N PRO A 50 7.76 -19.84 2.07
CA PRO A 50 6.35 -19.77 2.41
C PRO A 50 5.84 -21.12 2.92
N VAL A 51 4.82 -21.08 3.78
CA VAL A 51 4.10 -22.30 4.22
C VAL A 51 3.23 -22.87 3.11
N LYS A 52 2.67 -22.00 2.27
CA LYS A 52 1.86 -22.39 1.09
C LYS A 52 2.75 -22.46 -0.15
N ASP A 53 2.32 -23.24 -1.14
CA ASP A 53 2.95 -23.20 -2.47
C ASP A 53 2.57 -21.89 -3.19
N LEU A 54 3.42 -20.88 -3.05
CA LEU A 54 3.31 -19.61 -3.74
C LEU A 54 4.71 -19.08 -4.05
N ARG A 55 4.80 -18.23 -5.08
CA ARG A 55 6.03 -17.56 -5.49
C ARG A 55 5.69 -16.09 -5.64
N SER A 56 6.39 -15.22 -4.93
CA SER A 56 6.10 -13.78 -4.96
C SER A 56 7.35 -12.95 -4.77
N LEU A 57 7.43 -11.86 -5.52
CA LEU A 57 8.40 -10.79 -5.34
C LEU A 57 7.69 -9.59 -4.71
N LEU A 58 8.24 -9.09 -3.60
CA LEU A 58 7.82 -7.86 -2.96
C LEU A 58 8.98 -6.86 -2.98
N VAL A 59 8.83 -5.78 -3.74
CA VAL A 59 9.73 -4.63 -3.71
C VAL A 59 9.11 -3.54 -2.86
N THR A 60 9.86 -3.02 -1.88
CA THR A 60 9.35 -2.03 -0.92
C THR A 60 10.26 -0.80 -0.89
N PHE A 61 9.66 0.37 -1.04
CA PHE A 61 10.32 1.67 -0.93
C PHE A 61 9.79 2.40 0.30
N PRO A 62 10.66 2.89 1.20
CA PRO A 62 10.24 3.81 2.25
C PRO A 62 9.81 5.15 1.65
N ILE A 63 8.66 5.68 2.06
CA ILE A 63 8.19 7.00 1.63
C ILE A 63 7.71 7.81 2.86
N PRO A 64 7.66 9.16 2.78
CA PRO A 64 6.99 9.92 3.82
C PRO A 64 5.49 9.55 3.90
N ASP A 65 4.86 9.88 5.02
CA ASP A 65 3.40 9.87 5.10
C ASP A 65 2.82 10.95 4.17
N LEU A 66 1.95 10.52 3.24
CA LEU A 66 1.35 11.38 2.22
C LEU A 66 -0.14 11.64 2.46
N GLN A 67 -0.67 11.31 3.66
CA GLN A 67 -2.08 11.47 3.98
C GLN A 67 -2.55 12.93 3.83
N ASP A 68 -1.71 13.91 4.16
CA ASP A 68 -2.04 15.33 4.04
C ASP A 68 -2.18 15.77 2.56
N GLN A 69 -1.54 15.05 1.64
CA GLN A 69 -1.58 15.26 0.20
C GLN A 69 -2.75 14.51 -0.49
N HIS A 70 -3.76 14.05 0.26
CA HIS A 70 -4.92 13.32 -0.28
C HIS A 70 -5.62 14.00 -1.47
N LYS A 71 -5.56 15.33 -1.59
CA LYS A 71 -6.15 16.08 -2.70
C LYS A 71 -5.37 15.93 -4.01
N SER A 72 -4.05 15.91 -3.95
CA SER A 72 -3.20 15.72 -5.13
C SER A 72 -2.92 14.24 -5.40
N GLY A 73 -2.99 13.39 -4.37
CA GLY A 73 -2.86 11.93 -4.47
C GLY A 73 -1.62 11.44 -5.22
N PRO A 74 -0.40 11.94 -4.92
CA PRO A 74 0.80 11.62 -5.71
C PRO A 74 1.15 10.12 -5.68
N ASP A 75 0.96 9.48 -4.54
CA ASP A 75 1.12 8.03 -4.37
C ASP A 75 0.09 7.22 -5.15
N SER A 76 -1.15 7.70 -5.19
CA SER A 76 -2.24 7.09 -5.96
C SER A 76 -2.01 7.23 -7.47
N TYR A 77 -1.47 8.37 -7.91
CA TYR A 77 -1.08 8.58 -9.30
C TYR A 77 0.02 7.59 -9.74
N LEU A 78 1.07 7.44 -8.93
CA LEU A 78 2.12 6.45 -9.20
C LEU A 78 1.59 5.01 -9.16
N ALA A 79 0.72 4.70 -8.20
CA ALA A 79 0.07 3.38 -8.11
C ALA A 79 -0.69 3.05 -9.39
N HIS A 80 -1.41 4.02 -9.97
CA HIS A 80 -2.13 3.84 -11.22
C HIS A 80 -1.21 3.51 -12.40
N LEU A 81 -0.07 4.20 -12.52
CA LEU A 81 0.89 3.96 -13.61
C LEU A 81 1.61 2.62 -13.45
N ILE A 82 2.15 2.34 -12.27
CA ILE A 82 2.91 1.11 -12.00
C ILE A 82 2.00 -0.13 -12.05
N GLY A 83 0.79 -0.02 -11.50
CA GLY A 83 -0.22 -1.08 -11.52
C GLY A 83 -1.05 -1.15 -12.80
N HIS A 84 -0.71 -0.37 -13.84
CA HIS A 84 -1.47 -0.38 -15.09
C HIS A 84 -1.36 -1.75 -15.78
N GLU A 85 -2.47 -2.25 -16.33
CA GLU A 85 -2.51 -3.58 -16.99
C GLU A 85 -2.62 -3.52 -18.52
N GLY A 86 -2.75 -2.32 -19.09
CA GLY A 86 -2.94 -2.13 -20.53
C GLY A 86 -1.66 -2.35 -21.36
N PRO A 87 -1.75 -2.25 -22.69
CA PRO A 87 -0.61 -2.40 -23.60
C PRO A 87 0.55 -1.48 -23.24
N GLY A 88 1.78 -2.00 -23.26
CA GLY A 88 3.00 -1.25 -22.93
C GLY A 88 3.27 -1.06 -21.45
N SER A 89 2.39 -1.54 -20.56
CA SER A 89 2.65 -1.56 -19.12
C SER A 89 3.75 -2.55 -18.72
N LEU A 90 4.30 -2.35 -17.53
CA LEU A 90 5.21 -3.30 -16.88
C LEU A 90 4.57 -4.70 -16.78
N LEU A 91 3.30 -4.79 -16.36
CA LEU A 91 2.60 -6.07 -16.28
C LEU A 91 2.44 -6.72 -17.65
N SER A 92 2.15 -5.94 -18.70
CA SER A 92 2.06 -6.45 -20.07
C SER A 92 3.39 -7.06 -20.52
N GLU A 93 4.52 -6.43 -20.21
CA GLU A 93 5.85 -6.95 -20.56
C GLU A 93 6.19 -8.23 -19.79
N LEU A 94 5.93 -8.26 -18.48
CA LEU A 94 6.17 -9.44 -17.65
C LEU A 94 5.27 -10.63 -18.03
N ARG A 95 4.01 -10.38 -18.38
CA ARG A 95 3.08 -11.42 -18.89
C ARG A 95 3.52 -11.95 -20.26
N LYS A 96 4.00 -11.11 -21.18
CA LYS A 96 4.52 -11.56 -22.48
C LYS A 96 5.67 -12.55 -22.34
N ARG A 97 6.50 -12.38 -21.31
CA ARG A 97 7.61 -13.27 -20.98
C ARG A 97 7.17 -14.50 -20.17
N SER A 98 5.90 -14.63 -19.82
CA SER A 98 5.36 -15.66 -18.93
C SER A 98 6.00 -15.68 -17.53
N TRP A 99 6.45 -14.51 -17.03
CA TRP A 99 7.14 -14.39 -15.74
C TRP A 99 6.19 -14.13 -14.56
N CYS A 100 5.03 -13.51 -14.80
CA CYS A 100 4.00 -13.28 -13.79
C CYS A 100 2.59 -13.34 -14.37
N ASN A 101 1.59 -13.41 -13.50
CA ASN A 101 0.17 -13.30 -13.90
C ASN A 101 -0.45 -11.97 -13.46
N SER A 102 0.09 -11.32 -12.44
CA SER A 102 -0.46 -10.15 -11.78
C SER A 102 0.65 -9.30 -11.16
N LEU A 103 0.38 -8.00 -11.06
CA LEU A 103 1.24 -7.03 -10.43
C LEU A 103 0.36 -6.03 -9.68
N VAL A 104 0.75 -5.71 -8.46
CA VAL A 104 0.09 -4.69 -7.63
C VAL A 104 1.12 -3.69 -7.19
N GLY A 105 1.01 -2.46 -7.70
CA GLY A 105 1.81 -1.30 -7.28
C GLY A 105 0.95 -0.34 -6.46
N GLY A 106 1.47 0.17 -5.35
CA GLY A 106 0.82 1.26 -4.65
C GLY A 106 1.29 1.50 -3.22
N PRO A 107 0.74 2.54 -2.57
CA PRO A 107 1.06 2.88 -1.20
C PRO A 107 0.59 1.81 -0.21
N ARG A 108 1.29 1.74 0.92
CA ARG A 108 0.92 0.99 2.12
C ARG A 108 1.10 1.91 3.31
N HIS A 109 0.01 2.13 4.04
CA HIS A 109 0.05 2.98 5.23
C HIS A 109 0.85 2.31 6.34
N GLY A 110 1.77 3.07 6.95
CA GLY A 110 2.49 2.66 8.14
C GLY A 110 1.80 3.21 9.39
N ALA A 111 2.25 4.37 9.84
CA ALA A 111 1.61 5.15 10.89
C ALA A 111 1.79 6.65 10.59
N LYS A 112 1.18 7.54 11.39
CA LYS A 112 1.38 8.99 11.20
C LYS A 112 2.86 9.33 11.17
N GLY A 113 3.32 9.87 10.05
CA GLY A 113 4.73 10.26 9.83
C GLY A 113 5.56 9.33 8.94
N PHE A 114 5.08 8.11 8.60
CA PHE A 114 5.73 7.29 7.56
C PHE A 114 4.76 6.37 6.80
N ALA A 115 5.13 6.04 5.56
CA ALA A 115 4.43 5.06 4.74
C ALA A 115 5.43 4.26 3.87
N PHE A 116 4.90 3.33 3.09
CA PHE A 116 5.69 2.59 2.09
C PHE A 116 5.02 2.67 0.73
N PHE A 117 5.81 2.54 -0.32
CA PHE A 117 5.30 2.19 -1.65
C PHE A 117 5.77 0.77 -1.97
N THR A 118 4.86 -0.09 -2.40
CA THR A 118 5.17 -1.50 -2.65
C THR A 118 4.78 -1.90 -4.06
N VAL A 119 5.61 -2.73 -4.68
CA VAL A 119 5.30 -3.45 -5.91
C VAL A 119 5.35 -4.94 -5.59
N THR A 120 4.20 -5.60 -5.72
CA THR A 120 4.06 -7.04 -5.49
C THR A 120 3.79 -7.73 -6.82
N VAL A 121 4.53 -8.79 -7.11
CA VAL A 121 4.37 -9.60 -8.33
C VAL A 121 4.19 -11.05 -7.90
N ASP A 122 3.20 -11.74 -8.46
CA ASP A 122 3.13 -13.21 -8.36
C ASP A 122 4.03 -13.82 -9.45
N LEU A 123 4.84 -14.79 -9.09
CA LEU A 123 5.82 -15.33 -10.02
C LEU A 123 5.36 -16.69 -10.54
N THR A 124 5.61 -16.93 -11.83
CA THR A 124 5.57 -18.27 -12.39
C THR A 124 6.81 -19.07 -11.95
N LEU A 125 6.88 -20.35 -12.31
CA LEU A 125 8.09 -21.15 -12.09
C LEU A 125 9.27 -20.63 -12.90
N ASP A 126 9.05 -20.06 -14.09
CA ASP A 126 10.13 -19.43 -14.88
C ASP A 126 10.48 -18.06 -14.29
N GLY A 127 9.49 -17.27 -13.91
CA GLY A 127 9.69 -15.89 -13.42
C GLY A 127 10.56 -15.77 -12.16
N ILE A 128 10.70 -16.82 -11.36
CA ILE A 128 11.58 -16.82 -10.18
C ILE A 128 13.07 -16.83 -10.53
N GLU A 129 13.43 -17.30 -11.72
CA GLU A 129 14.82 -17.43 -12.18
C GLU A 129 15.34 -16.15 -12.85
N HIS A 130 14.49 -15.13 -13.04
CA HIS A 130 14.83 -13.90 -13.79
C HIS A 130 14.90 -12.65 -12.88
N ASP A 131 15.69 -11.65 -13.31
CA ASP A 131 15.79 -10.38 -12.61
C ASP A 131 14.65 -9.41 -12.98
N ILE A 132 13.51 -9.58 -12.31
CA ILE A 132 12.33 -8.71 -12.47
C ILE A 132 12.53 -7.34 -11.80
N VAL A 133 13.45 -7.23 -10.83
CA VAL A 133 13.65 -5.99 -10.08
C VAL A 133 14.17 -4.88 -10.98
N GLU A 134 15.06 -5.20 -11.93
CA GLU A 134 15.55 -4.22 -12.90
C GLU A 134 14.42 -3.60 -13.73
N LEU A 135 13.48 -4.42 -14.22
CA LEU A 135 12.33 -3.94 -14.99
C LEU A 135 11.39 -3.05 -14.16
N ILE A 136 11.22 -3.38 -12.87
CA ILE A 136 10.45 -2.54 -11.94
C ILE A 136 11.14 -1.17 -11.80
N LEU A 137 12.46 -1.14 -11.64
CA LEU A 137 13.21 0.11 -11.44
C LEU A 137 13.25 1.02 -12.67
N ILE A 138 13.24 0.46 -13.89
CA ILE A 138 13.16 1.25 -15.14
C ILE A 138 11.77 1.88 -15.33
N SER A 139 10.75 1.32 -14.67
CA SER A 139 9.36 1.77 -14.79
C SER A 139 8.98 2.88 -13.79
N ILE A 140 9.88 3.24 -12.87
CA ILE A 140 9.71 4.26 -11.81
C ILE A 140 10.59 5.47 -12.15
#